data_AF-D4L156-F1
#
_entry.id   AF-D4L156-F1
#
_cell.length_a   1.000
_cell.length_b   1.000
_cell.length_c   1.000
_cell.angle_alpha   90.00
_cell.angle_beta   90.00
_cell.angle_gamma   90.00
#
_symmetry.space_group_name_H-M   'P 1'
#
loop_
_entity.id
_entity.type
_entity.pdbx_description
1 polymer ?
#
loop_
_entity_poly.entity_id
_entity_poly.type
_entity_poly.pdbx_seq_one_letter_code
_entity_poly.pdbx_strand_id
1 'polypeptide(L)'
;MEERKLTCIGCPMGCQLQVIIKDGIVEKVTGNTCKRGADYGKKEVTDPTRIVTSTVRVQGGTLPVVSVKTRGDIPKSSVMDCVLAESYVK
;
A
#
# COMPACT_ATOMS: atom_id res chain seq x y z
N MET A 1 12.27 -20.88 -6.91
CA MET A 1 10.88 -20.84 -6.43
C MET A 1 10.93 -20.18 -5.05
N GLU A 2 10.32 -19.01 -4.93
CA GLU A 2 10.24 -18.25 -3.68
C GLU A 2 8.81 -18.35 -3.15
N GLU A 3 8.67 -18.48 -1.84
CA GLU A 3 7.38 -18.50 -1.16
C GLU A 3 7.29 -17.33 -0.19
N ARG A 4 6.20 -16.56 -0.27
CA ARG A 4 5.92 -15.45 0.66
C ARG A 4 4.61 -15.66 1.38
N LYS A 5 4.63 -15.47 2.70
CA LYS A 5 3.44 -15.51 3.55
C LYS A 5 3.06 -14.10 3.96
N LEU A 6 1.79 -13.75 3.84
CA LEU A 6 1.29 -12.41 4.20
C LEU A 6 -0.20 -12.44 4.57
N THR A 7 -0.60 -11.52 5.44
CA THR A 7 -2.00 -11.36 5.83
C THR A 7 -2.71 -10.42 4.85
N CYS A 8 -3.86 -10.85 4.32
CA CYS A 8 -4.71 -9.97 3.51
C CYS A 8 -5.28 -8.84 4.36
N ILE A 9 -5.02 -7.58 3.99
CA ILE A 9 -5.54 -6.39 4.70
C ILE A 9 -6.78 -5.79 4.04
N GLY A 10 -7.29 -6.41 2.97
CA GLY A 10 -8.40 -5.87 2.18
C GLY A 10 -9.78 -6.03 2.81
N CYS A 11 -9.91 -6.78 3.91
CA CYS A 11 -11.16 -6.94 4.66
C CYS A 11 -10.87 -7.40 6.10
N PRO A 12 -11.83 -7.26 7.03
CA PRO A 12 -11.63 -7.61 8.45
C PRO A 12 -11.37 -9.10 8.71
N MET A 13 -11.62 -9.99 7.74
CA MET A 13 -11.37 -11.42 7.90
C MET A 13 -9.87 -11.77 7.96
N GLY A 14 -8.99 -10.94 7.39
CA GLY A 14 -7.54 -11.12 7.57
C GLY A 14 -6.99 -12.46 7.09
N CYS A 15 -7.38 -12.95 5.90
CA CYS A 15 -6.95 -14.26 5.41
C CYS A 15 -5.41 -14.40 5.41
N GLN A 16 -4.91 -15.54 5.88
CA GLN A 16 -3.49 -15.91 5.76
C GLN A 16 -3.22 -16.36 4.33
N LEU A 17 -2.42 -15.59 3.60
CA LEU A 17 -2.09 -15.86 2.20
C LEU A 17 -0.70 -16.47 2.08
N GLN A 18 -0.57 -17.41 1.16
CA GLN A 18 0.70 -17.98 0.72
C GLN A 18 0.82 -17.73 -0.79
N VAL A 19 1.89 -17.04 -1.18
CA VAL A 19 2.14 -16.64 -2.57
C VAL A 19 3.40 -17.31 -3.06
N ILE A 20 3.28 -18.05 -4.16
CA ILE A 20 4.38 -18.76 -4.82
C ILE A 20 4.85 -17.93 -6.01
N ILE A 21 6.14 -17.63 -6.04
CA ILE A 21 6.80 -16.83 -7.06
C ILE A 21 7.84 -17.70 -7.77
N LYS A 22 7.79 -17.70 -9.10
CA LYS A 22 8.73 -18.42 -9.96
C LYS A 22 9.23 -17.46 -11.03
N ASP A 23 10.55 -17.29 -11.11
CA ASP A 23 11.21 -16.40 -12.08
C ASP A 23 10.67 -14.96 -12.05
N GLY A 24 10.35 -14.45 -10.85
CA GLY A 24 9.80 -13.11 -10.64
C GLY A 24 8.30 -12.97 -10.95
N ILE A 25 7.63 -14.05 -11.38
CA ILE A 25 6.20 -14.06 -11.71
C ILE A 25 5.43 -14.81 -10.62
N VAL A 26 4.29 -14.25 -10.22
CA VAL A 26 3.37 -14.91 -9.28
C VAL A 26 2.69 -16.08 -10.00
N GLU A 27 3.02 -17.30 -9.59
CA GLU A 27 2.46 -18.54 -10.11
C GLU A 27 1.13 -18.86 -9.44
N LYS A 28 1.06 -18.71 -8.10
CA LYS A 28 -0.12 -19.09 -7.33
C LYS A 28 -0.26 -18.26 -6.06
N VAL A 29 -1.52 -17.96 -5.71
CA VAL A 29 -1.92 -17.44 -4.39
C VAL A 29 -2.91 -18.43 -3.78
N THR A 30 -2.67 -18.82 -2.53
CA THR A 30 -3.54 -19.71 -1.75
C THR A 30 -3.86 -19.11 -0.39
N GLY A 31 -4.89 -19.65 0.29
CA GLY A 31 -5.34 -19.20 1.61
C GLY A 31 -6.34 -18.03 1.59
N ASN A 32 -6.63 -17.46 0.42
CA ASN A 32 -7.71 -16.49 0.25
C ASN A 32 -9.08 -17.16 0.21
N THR A 33 -10.06 -16.58 0.92
CA THR A 33 -11.47 -17.00 0.85
C THR A 33 -12.28 -16.23 -0.21
N CYS A 34 -11.67 -15.23 -0.85
CA CYS A 34 -12.31 -14.40 -1.86
C CYS A 34 -11.31 -13.95 -2.93
N LYS A 35 -11.83 -13.48 -4.07
CA LYS A 35 -11.02 -12.97 -5.20
C LYS A 35 -10.11 -11.80 -4.79
N ARG A 36 -10.63 -10.87 -3.97
CA ARG A 36 -9.86 -9.73 -3.45
C ARG A 36 -8.57 -10.13 -2.74
N GLY A 37 -8.59 -11.25 -2.02
CA GLY A 37 -7.39 -11.77 -1.34
C GLY A 37 -6.33 -12.25 -2.32
N ALA A 38 -6.73 -12.94 -3.40
CA ALA A 38 -5.80 -13.34 -4.45
C ALA A 38 -5.20 -12.12 -5.16
N ASP A 39 -6.04 -11.15 -5.51
CA ASP A 39 -5.61 -9.92 -6.19
C ASP A 39 -4.64 -9.11 -5.30
N TYR A 40 -4.96 -8.96 -4.01
CA TYR A 40 -4.08 -8.30 -3.03
C TYR A 40 -2.76 -9.04 -2.88
N GLY A 41 -2.77 -10.36 -2.68
CA GLY A 41 -1.54 -11.14 -2.50
C GLY A 41 -0.60 -11.05 -3.70
N LYS A 42 -1.15 -11.06 -4.92
CA LYS A 42 -0.39 -10.87 -6.15
C LYS A 42 0.23 -9.47 -6.23
N LYS A 43 -0.58 -8.42 -6.00
CA LYS A 43 -0.12 -7.02 -6.06
C LYS A 43 0.95 -6.73 -4.99
N GLU A 44 0.73 -7.17 -3.76
CA GLU A 44 1.60 -6.89 -2.61
C GLU A 44 3.02 -7.46 -2.78
N VAL A 45 3.19 -8.57 -3.51
CA VAL A 45 4.52 -9.14 -3.76
C VAL A 45 5.19 -8.64 -5.04
N THR A 46 4.45 -7.98 -5.93
CA THR A 46 4.96 -7.51 -7.23
C THR A 46 5.14 -5.99 -7.27
N ASP A 47 4.12 -5.23 -6.89
CA ASP A 47 4.11 -3.77 -6.83
C ASP A 47 3.22 -3.31 -5.66
N PRO A 48 3.74 -3.34 -4.40
CA PRO A 48 2.97 -2.93 -3.25
C PRO A 48 2.70 -1.43 -3.31
N THR A 49 1.42 -1.03 -3.26
CA THR A 49 1.00 0.37 -3.29
C THR A 49 0.26 0.78 -2.03
N ARG A 50 0.28 2.07 -1.67
CA ARG A 50 -0.40 2.61 -0.48
C ARG A 50 -0.98 4.00 -0.76
N ILE A 51 -2.08 4.33 -0.10
CA ILE A 51 -2.50 5.72 0.12
C ILE A 51 -1.62 6.28 1.23
N VAL A 52 -0.93 7.39 0.96
CA VAL A 52 -0.14 8.09 1.98
C VAL A 52 -1.04 9.10 2.65
N THR A 53 -1.05 9.09 3.99
CA THR A 53 -1.70 10.12 4.82
C THR A 53 -0.63 10.82 5.63
N SER A 54 -0.62 12.15 5.60
CA SER A 54 0.39 12.97 6.27
C SER A 54 -0.22 14.27 6.79
N THR A 55 0.61 15.13 7.37
CA THR A 55 0.26 16.50 7.72
C THR A 55 1.21 17.47 7.04
N VAL A 56 0.67 18.60 6.57
CA VAL A 56 1.44 19.65 5.90
C VAL A 56 1.23 20.97 6.59
N ARG A 57 2.28 21.79 6.66
CA ARG A 57 2.18 23.16 7.14
C ARG A 57 1.45 24.02 6.12
N VAL A 58 0.58 24.89 6.60
CA VAL A 58 -0.20 25.82 5.79
C VAL A 58 0.03 27.25 6.26
N GLN A 59 0.06 28.19 5.31
CA GLN A 59 0.14 29.61 5.63
C GLN A 59 -1.26 30.20 5.75
N GLY A 60 -1.50 31.02 6.77
CA GLY A 60 -2.79 31.71 6.95
C GLY A 60 -3.96 30.81 7.36
N GLY A 61 -3.71 29.53 7.64
CA GLY A 61 -4.71 28.63 8.19
C GLY A 61 -4.98 28.92 9.68
N THR A 62 -6.20 28.60 10.14
CA THR A 62 -6.56 28.64 11.57
C THR A 62 -5.69 27.70 12.41
N LEU A 63 -5.28 26.58 11.81
CA LEU A 63 -4.37 25.59 12.41
C LEU A 63 -3.01 25.64 11.72
N PRO A 64 -1.91 25.31 12.43
CA PRO A 64 -0.56 25.34 11.86
C PRO A 64 -0.30 24.24 10.82
N VAL A 65 -1.13 23.21 10.80
CA VAL A 65 -1.05 22.09 9.85
C VAL A 65 -2.45 21.62 9.45
N VAL A 66 -2.55 20.96 8.29
CA VAL A 66 -3.75 20.27 7.84
C VAL A 66 -3.44 18.82 7.46
N SER A 67 -4.42 17.94 7.64
CA SER A 67 -4.32 16.54 7.23
C SER A 67 -4.47 16.43 5.71
N VAL A 68 -3.53 15.74 5.07
CA VAL A 68 -3.56 15.46 3.64
C VAL A 68 -3.50 13.96 3.38
N LYS A 69 -3.91 13.58 2.17
CA LYS A 69 -3.69 12.24 1.66
C LYS A 69 -3.46 12.28 0.16
N THR A 70 -2.75 11.28 -0.36
CA THR A 70 -2.66 11.09 -1.81
C THR A 70 -4.06 10.82 -2.39
N ARG A 71 -4.29 11.29 -3.62
CA ARG A 71 -5.57 11.08 -4.31
C ARG A 71 -5.90 9.60 -4.51
N GLY A 72 -4.86 8.77 -4.65
CA GLY A 72 -4.97 7.32 -4.77
C GLY A 72 -3.70 6.63 -4.31
N ASP A 73 -3.63 5.34 -4.62
CA ASP A 73 -2.48 4.50 -4.35
C ASP A 73 -1.22 4.97 -5.08
N ILE A 74 -0.10 5.06 -4.37
CA ILE A 74 1.25 5.25 -4.94
C ILE A 74 2.13 4.04 -4.62
N PRO A 75 3.19 3.76 -5.40
CA PRO A 75 4.15 2.71 -5.07
C PRO A 75 4.75 2.92 -3.67
N LYS A 76 4.92 1.83 -2.91
CA LYS A 76 5.49 1.88 -1.55
C LYS A 76 6.89 2.49 -1.54
N SER A 77 7.66 2.27 -2.60
CA SER A 77 8.99 2.87 -2.78
C SER A 77 8.96 4.40 -2.85
N SER A 78 7.87 4.99 -3.34
CA SER A 78 7.70 6.44 -3.51
C SER A 78 7.13 7.17 -2.28
N VAL A 79 6.85 6.44 -1.19
CA VAL A 79 6.21 7.03 0.00
C VAL A 79 7.06 8.14 0.61
N MET A 80 8.37 7.92 0.74
CA MET A 80 9.27 8.92 1.35
C MET A 80 9.41 10.16 0.47
N ASP A 81 9.49 9.98 -0.85
CA ASP A 81 9.56 11.08 -1.82
C ASP A 81 8.27 11.92 -1.78
N CYS A 82 7.10 11.27 -1.67
CA CYS A 82 5.81 11.94 -1.53
C CYS A 82 5.77 12.83 -0.29
N VAL A 83 6.20 12.31 0.87
CA VAL A 83 6.20 13.07 2.13
C VAL A 83 7.17 14.26 2.09
N LEU A 84 8.34 14.10 1.45
CA LEU A 84 9.31 15.18 1.30
C LEU A 84 8.79 16.32 0.41
N ALA A 85 8.10 15.98 -0.68
CA ALA A 85 7.50 16.94 -1.61
C ALA A 85 6.39 17.78 -0.96
N GLU A 86 5.69 17.23 0.04
CA GLU A 86 4.56 17.85 0.74
C GLU A 86 4.95 18.92 1.79
N SER A 87 6.25 19.22 1.95
CA SER A 87 6.77 20.00 3.09
C SER A 87 6.16 21.40 3.28
N TYR A 88 5.59 22.03 2.24
CA TYR A 88 4.91 23.33 2.35
C TYR A 88 3.78 23.48 1.32
N VAL A 89 2.56 23.76 1.81
CA VAL A 89 1.46 24.28 0.99
C VAL A 89 1.39 25.79 1.22
N LYS A 90 1.60 26.58 0.16
CA LYS A 90 1.46 28.04 0.19
C LYS A 90 0.01 28.45 0.42
#